data_AF-A0A7V2W4Z6-F1
#
_entry.id   AF-A0A7V2W4Z6-F1
#
_cell.length_a   1.000
_cell.length_b   1.000
_cell.length_c   1.000
_cell.angle_alpha   90.00
_cell.angle_beta   90.00
_cell.angle_gamma   90.00
#
_symmetry.space_group_name_H-M   'P 1'
#
loop_
_entity.id
_entity.type
_entity.pdbx_description
1 polymer ?
#
loop_
_entity_poly.entity_id
_entity_poly.type
_entity_poly.pdbx_seq_one_letter_code
_entity_poly.pdbx_strand_id
1 'polypeptide(L)'
;PTPWASFSFHPIEAVVEIAFLPIVVCLMPVHSAVIILFSIFSLLFNVMGHLGFELFPKGFTRHPLTWWLNTSTHHNLHHQRAGCNFGLYFNFWDKMMGTNHPDYHEIFDKIKA
;
A
#
# COMPACT_ATOMS: atom_id res chain seq x y z
N PRO A 1 -9.46 6.31 -6.31
CA PRO A 1 -10.30 5.40 -5.50
C PRO A 1 -10.88 6.15 -4.28
N THR A 2 -11.90 5.61 -3.61
CA THR A 2 -12.45 6.18 -2.36
C THR A 2 -12.17 5.24 -1.17
N PRO A 3 -12.18 5.74 0.08
CA PRO A 3 -11.96 4.91 1.27
C PRO A 3 -12.88 3.70 1.38
N TRP A 4 -14.14 3.87 0.94
CA TRP A 4 -15.16 2.82 0.96
C TRP A 4 -14.80 1.64 0.03
N ALA A 5 -14.03 1.90 -1.02
CA ALA A 5 -13.60 0.87 -1.96
C ALA A 5 -12.44 0.00 -1.43
N SER A 6 -11.81 0.34 -0.30
CA SER A 6 -10.57 -0.32 0.19
C SER A 6 -10.73 -1.82 0.46
N PHE A 7 -11.93 -2.26 0.81
CA PHE A 7 -12.26 -3.67 1.06
C PHE A 7 -13.51 -4.13 0.31
N SER A 8 -13.85 -3.43 -0.79
CA SER A 8 -15.02 -3.76 -1.63
C SER A 8 -14.68 -4.85 -2.65
N PHE A 9 -14.20 -6.00 -2.15
CA PHE A 9 -13.80 -7.15 -2.97
C PHE A 9 -14.97 -8.11 -3.20
N HIS A 10 -14.92 -8.87 -4.30
CA HIS A 10 -15.79 -10.03 -4.44
C HIS A 10 -15.47 -11.04 -3.31
N PRO A 11 -16.44 -11.79 -2.74
CA PRO A 11 -16.17 -12.70 -1.64
C PRO A 11 -15.04 -13.71 -1.89
N ILE A 12 -14.91 -14.20 -3.13
CA ILE A 12 -13.83 -15.11 -3.51
C ILE A 12 -12.47 -14.41 -3.51
N GLU A 13 -12.39 -13.17 -4.00
CA GLU A 13 -11.16 -12.37 -3.97
C GLU A 13 -10.72 -12.13 -2.53
N ALA A 14 -11.66 -11.78 -1.64
CA ALA A 14 -11.37 -11.59 -0.22
C ALA A 14 -10.80 -12.85 0.46
N VAL A 15 -11.29 -14.05 0.09
CA VAL A 15 -10.73 -15.32 0.57
C VAL A 15 -9.30 -15.52 0.08
N VAL A 16 -9.03 -15.24 -1.19
CA VAL A 16 -7.69 -15.34 -1.77
C VAL A 16 -6.73 -14.36 -1.11
N GLU A 17 -7.16 -13.11 -0.90
CA GLU A 17 -6.34 -12.08 -0.24
C GLU A 17 -5.95 -12.45 1.19
N ILE A 18 -6.85 -13.06 1.97
CA ILE A 18 -6.56 -13.42 3.36
C ILE A 18 -5.89 -14.80 3.52
N ALA A 19 -5.77 -15.58 2.43
CA ALA A 19 -5.26 -16.95 2.46
C ALA A 19 -3.81 -17.08 2.99
N PHE A 20 -3.02 -16.00 2.96
CA PHE A 20 -1.68 -16.02 3.55
C PHE A 20 -1.70 -16.23 5.08
N LEU A 21 -2.74 -15.76 5.78
CA LEU A 21 -2.82 -15.83 7.24
C LEU A 21 -2.87 -17.26 7.77
N PRO A 22 -3.77 -18.17 7.30
CA PRO A 22 -3.74 -19.56 7.75
C PRO A 22 -2.43 -20.27 7.38
N ILE A 23 -1.82 -19.95 6.23
CA ILE A 23 -0.51 -20.49 5.86
C ILE A 23 0.54 -20.13 6.92
N VAL A 24 0.62 -18.86 7.33
CA VAL A 24 1.56 -18.40 8.35
C VAL A 24 1.30 -19.07 9.70
N VAL A 25 0.05 -19.14 10.15
CA VAL A 25 -0.33 -19.76 11.45
C VAL A 25 -0.04 -21.25 11.48
N CYS A 26 -0.13 -21.94 10.34
CA CYS A 26 0.24 -23.36 10.23
C CYS A 26 1.76 -23.58 10.23
N LEU A 27 2.55 -22.66 9.68
CA LEU A 27 4.01 -22.79 9.58
C LEU A 27 4.74 -22.36 10.84
N MET A 28 4.18 -21.44 11.63
CA MET A 28 4.81 -20.95 12.85
C MET A 28 3.78 -20.50 13.89
N PRO A 29 4.11 -20.61 15.20
CA PRO A 29 3.23 -20.07 16.24
C PRO A 29 3.18 -18.54 16.14
N VAL A 30 1.97 -18.01 15.95
CA VAL A 30 1.70 -16.57 15.92
C VAL A 30 0.80 -16.21 17.10
N HIS A 31 1.22 -15.22 17.88
CA HIS A 31 0.41 -14.70 18.97
C HIS A 31 -0.81 -13.94 18.44
N SER A 32 -1.99 -14.17 19.01
CA SER A 32 -3.26 -13.54 18.55
C SER A 32 -3.20 -12.01 18.48
N ALA A 33 -2.53 -11.38 19.45
CA ALA A 33 -2.29 -9.94 19.45
C ALA A 33 -1.57 -9.43 18.17
N VAL A 34 -0.63 -10.20 17.61
CA VAL A 34 0.07 -9.82 16.37
C VAL A 34 -0.90 -9.80 15.19
N ILE A 35 -1.79 -10.79 15.11
CA ILE A 35 -2.83 -10.86 14.06
C ILE A 35 -3.73 -9.63 14.16
N ILE A 36 -4.22 -9.30 15.36
CA ILE A 36 -5.10 -8.14 15.57
C ILE A 36 -4.40 -6.83 15.20
N LEU A 37 -3.16 -6.63 15.67
CA LEU A 37 -2.39 -5.43 15.39
C LEU A 37 -2.09 -5.29 13.89
N PHE A 38 -1.73 -6.39 13.24
CA PHE A 38 -1.52 -6.42 11.79
C PHE A 38 -2.81 -6.11 11.02
N SER A 39 -3.96 -6.66 11.43
CA SER A 39 -5.25 -6.37 10.80
C SER A 39 -5.62 -4.89 10.92
N ILE A 40 -5.42 -4.28 12.09
CA ILE A 40 -5.67 -2.84 12.30
C ILE A 40 -4.71 -2.03 11.42
N PHE A 41 -3.42 -2.36 11.42
CA PHE A 41 -2.43 -1.70 10.56
C PHE A 41 -2.81 -1.80 9.09
N SER A 42 -3.17 -2.99 8.60
CA SER A 42 -3.56 -3.22 7.22
C SER A 42 -4.82 -2.44 6.84
N LEU A 43 -5.82 -2.39 7.72
CA LEU A 43 -7.02 -1.58 7.54
C LEU A 43 -6.68 -0.10 7.38
N LEU A 44 -5.90 0.45 8.32
CA LEU A 44 -5.50 1.86 8.30
C LEU A 44 -4.68 2.20 7.05
N PHE A 45 -3.77 1.32 6.65
CA PHE A 45 -2.91 1.54 5.48
C PHE A 45 -3.70 1.47 4.17
N ASN A 46 -4.62 0.50 4.03
CA ASN A 46 -5.50 0.40 2.86
C ASN A 46 -6.40 1.64 2.73
N VAL A 47 -7.04 2.04 3.83
CA VAL A 47 -7.84 3.27 3.87
C VAL A 47 -6.99 4.48 3.47
N MET A 48 -5.78 4.61 4.03
CA MET A 48 -4.84 5.69 3.69
C MET A 48 -4.54 5.73 2.19
N GLY A 49 -4.23 4.58 1.56
CA GLY A 49 -3.97 4.49 0.13
C GLY A 49 -5.17 4.89 -0.74
N HIS A 50 -6.38 4.73 -0.21
CA HIS A 50 -7.64 5.03 -0.89
C HIS A 50 -8.26 6.37 -0.51
N LEU A 51 -7.62 7.16 0.37
CA LEU A 51 -8.15 8.45 0.83
C LEU A 51 -8.38 9.47 -0.29
N GLY A 52 -7.63 9.37 -1.38
CA GLY A 52 -7.61 10.40 -2.43
C GLY A 52 -6.85 11.67 -2.04
N PHE A 53 -6.30 11.73 -0.82
CA PHE A 53 -5.40 12.78 -0.34
C PHE A 53 -4.03 12.21 -0.04
N GLU A 54 -3.00 12.99 -0.32
CA GLU A 54 -1.65 12.66 0.12
C GLU A 54 -1.43 13.19 1.55
N LEU A 55 -1.01 12.33 2.46
CA LEU A 55 -0.81 12.69 3.88
C LEU A 55 0.63 13.04 4.20
N PHE A 56 1.59 12.49 3.46
CA PHE A 56 3.00 12.63 3.79
C PHE A 56 3.56 14.01 3.39
N PRO A 57 4.58 14.55 4.09
CA PRO A 57 5.15 15.85 3.79
C PRO A 57 5.97 15.85 2.49
N LYS A 58 6.29 17.06 1.99
CA LYS A 58 7.19 17.24 0.85
C LYS A 58 8.52 16.53 1.07
N GLY A 59 9.06 15.88 0.03
CA GLY A 59 10.32 15.14 0.10
C GLY A 59 10.24 13.72 0.68
N PHE A 60 9.08 13.28 1.18
CA PHE A 60 8.92 11.94 1.77
C PHE A 60 9.32 10.80 0.85
N THR A 61 9.01 10.89 -0.45
CA THR A 61 9.29 9.84 -1.43
C THR A 61 10.78 9.69 -1.78
N ARG A 62 11.59 10.72 -1.47
CA ARG A 62 13.03 10.77 -1.76
C ARG A 62 13.91 10.72 -0.51
N HIS A 63 13.34 10.85 0.69
CA HIS A 63 14.11 10.91 1.93
C HIS A 63 14.67 9.52 2.31
N PRO A 64 15.95 9.39 2.73
CA PRO A 64 16.61 8.11 3.00
C PRO A 64 15.90 7.18 4.01
N LEU A 65 15.15 7.76 4.95
CA LEU A 65 14.42 6.99 5.96
C LEU A 65 13.01 6.56 5.54
N THR A 66 12.46 7.11 4.46
CA THR A 66 11.04 6.93 4.11
C THR A 66 10.81 6.55 2.66
N TRP A 67 11.83 6.61 1.80
CA TRP A 67 11.73 6.32 0.36
C TRP A 67 11.20 4.92 0.04
N TRP A 68 11.29 3.99 0.99
CA TRP A 68 10.87 2.60 0.88
C TRP A 68 9.42 2.38 1.34
N LEU A 69 8.73 3.41 1.82
CA LEU A 69 7.31 3.38 2.16
C LEU A 69 6.45 3.87 1.00
N ASN A 70 5.31 3.24 0.80
CA ASN A 70 4.34 3.70 -0.19
C ASN A 70 3.48 4.85 0.35
N THR A 71 2.97 5.64 -0.58
CA THR A 71 2.12 6.81 -0.29
C THR A 71 0.75 6.68 -0.94
N SER A 72 -0.19 7.54 -0.55
CA SER A 72 -1.50 7.60 -1.20
C SER A 72 -1.38 7.93 -2.68
N THR A 73 -0.43 8.80 -3.07
CA THR A 73 -0.12 9.09 -4.48
C THR A 73 0.33 7.85 -5.24
N HIS A 74 1.17 7.00 -4.63
CA HIS A 74 1.64 5.75 -5.25
C HIS A 74 0.47 4.84 -5.59
N HIS A 75 -0.41 4.60 -4.61
CA HIS A 75 -1.58 3.74 -4.77
C HIS A 75 -2.62 4.33 -5.71
N ASN A 76 -2.85 5.64 -5.66
CA ASN A 76 -3.77 6.30 -6.58
C ASN A 76 -3.29 6.18 -8.04
N LEU A 77 -1.97 6.28 -8.29
CA LEU A 77 -1.40 6.06 -9.62
C LEU A 77 -1.57 4.62 -10.09
N HIS A 78 -1.43 3.62 -9.22
CA HIS A 78 -1.73 2.22 -9.53
C HIS A 78 -3.18 2.05 -10.04
N HIS A 79 -4.15 2.70 -9.38
CA HIS A 79 -5.55 2.67 -9.81
C HIS A 79 -5.83 3.47 -11.09
N GLN A 80 -5.03 4.48 -11.39
CA GLN A 80 -5.19 5.32 -12.59
C GLN A 80 -4.49 4.74 -13.82
N ARG A 81 -3.38 4.02 -13.62
CA ARG A 81 -2.51 3.50 -14.68
C ARG A 81 -2.21 2.03 -14.38
N ALA A 82 -2.69 1.16 -15.26
CA ALA A 82 -2.34 -0.24 -15.21
C ALA A 82 -0.84 -0.44 -15.48
N GLY A 83 -0.24 -1.43 -14.82
CA GLY A 83 1.15 -1.86 -15.09
C GLY A 83 2.24 -1.17 -14.27
N CYS A 84 1.89 -0.44 -13.21
CA CYS A 84 2.87 0.16 -12.31
C CYS A 84 2.40 0.14 -10.85
N ASN A 85 3.33 0.44 -9.93
CA ASN A 85 3.08 0.70 -8.51
C ASN A 85 2.38 -0.47 -7.80
N PHE A 86 2.95 -1.66 -7.85
CA PHE A 86 2.30 -2.90 -7.39
C PHE A 86 2.36 -3.10 -5.87
N GLY A 87 3.35 -2.51 -5.20
CA GLY A 87 3.51 -2.63 -3.76
C GLY A 87 2.37 -1.96 -3.01
N LEU A 88 1.88 -2.63 -1.96
CA LEU A 88 0.92 -2.02 -1.03
C LEU A 88 1.65 -1.21 0.05
N TYR A 89 2.46 -1.85 0.88
CA TYR A 89 3.11 -1.19 2.03
C TYR A 89 4.46 -0.55 1.69
N PHE A 90 5.29 -1.25 0.91
CA PHE A 90 6.68 -0.89 0.68
C PHE A 90 6.95 -0.62 -0.79
N ASN A 91 7.56 0.53 -1.08
CA ASN A 91 8.03 0.93 -2.40
C ASN A 91 9.35 0.24 -2.79
N PHE A 92 10.00 -0.43 -1.83
CA PHE A 92 11.25 -1.16 -2.02
C PHE A 92 11.18 -2.12 -3.22
N TRP A 93 10.09 -2.88 -3.32
CA TRP A 93 9.88 -3.86 -4.40
C TRP A 93 9.72 -3.19 -5.76
N ASP A 94 8.90 -2.13 -5.86
CA ASP A 94 8.71 -1.42 -7.12
C ASP A 94 9.98 -0.72 -7.61
N LYS A 95 10.83 -0.25 -6.69
CA LYS A 95 12.13 0.31 -7.04
C LYS A 95 13.10 -0.75 -7.54
N MET A 96 13.18 -1.88 -6.84
CA MET A 96 14.06 -2.98 -7.24
C MET A 96 13.67 -3.56 -8.61
N MET A 97 12.37 -3.66 -8.87
CA MET A 97 11.84 -4.27 -10.09
C MET A 97 11.62 -3.26 -11.23
N GLY A 98 11.82 -1.96 -10.98
CA GLY A 98 11.61 -0.91 -11.97
C GLY A 98 10.15 -0.73 -12.38
N THR A 99 9.21 -1.00 -11.48
CA THR A 99 7.76 -0.97 -11.74
C THR A 99 7.06 0.26 -11.17
N ASN A 100 7.81 1.22 -10.61
CA ASN A 100 7.25 2.53 -10.26
C ASN A 100 6.81 3.28 -11.53
N HIS A 101 5.72 4.02 -11.43
CA HIS A 101 5.32 4.97 -12.46
C HIS A 101 6.46 5.99 -12.68
N PRO A 102 6.87 6.27 -13.94
CA PRO A 102 8.03 7.12 -14.22
C PRO A 102 7.98 8.49 -13.54
N ASP A 103 6.80 9.11 -13.52
CA ASP A 103 6.59 10.45 -12.94
C ASP A 103 6.11 10.43 -11.47
N TYR A 104 6.23 9.30 -10.76
CA TYR A 104 5.67 9.16 -9.41
C TYR A 104 6.14 10.27 -8.47
N HIS A 105 7.43 10.57 -8.46
CA HIS A 105 8.00 11.55 -7.55
C HIS A 105 7.59 12.98 -7.90
N GLU A 106 7.57 13.30 -9.19
CA GLU A 106 7.20 14.61 -9.71
C GLU A 106 5.71 14.90 -9.45
N ILE A 107 4.85 13.89 -9.60
CA ILE A 107 3.42 13.99 -9.27
C ILE A 107 3.23 14.21 -7.77
N PHE A 108 3.93 13.44 -6.93
CA PHE A 108 3.89 13.63 -5.47
C PHE A 108 4.31 15.05 -5.08
N ASP A 109 5.43 15.53 -5.63
CA ASP A 109 5.97 16.85 -5.33
C ASP A 109 5.02 17.97 -5.79
N LYS A 110 4.32 17.79 -6.92
CA LYS A 110 3.30 18.73 -7.40
C LYS A 110 2.07 18.80 -6.49
N ILE A 111 1.66 17.68 -5.88
CA ILE A 111 0.56 17.64 -4.90
C ILE A 111 0.96 18.35 -3.58
N LYS A 112 2.27 18.43 -3.29
CA LYS A 112 2.84 19.00 -2.05
C LYS A 112 3.51 20.37 -2.23
N ALA A 113 3.43 20.95 -3.43
CA ALA A 113 3.87 22.31 -3.71
C ALA A 113 2.88 23.33 -3.15
#